data_AF-A0A9W6ZUY3-F1
#
_entry.id   AF-A0A9W6ZUY3-F1
#
_cell.length_a   1.000
_cell.length_b   1.000
_cell.length_c   1.000
_cell.angle_alpha   90.00
_cell.angle_beta   90.00
_cell.angle_gamma   90.00
#
_symmetry.space_group_name_H-M   'P 1'
#
loop_
_entity.id
_entity.type
_entity.pdbx_description
1 polymer ?
#
loop_
_entity_poly.entity_id
_entity_poly.type
_entity_poly.pdbx_seq_one_letter_code
_entity_poly.pdbx_strand_id
1 'polypeptide(L)'
;MQKIKVAKGMLRSVLLCTLLAASSAFMVPTSSRAVAFAPKTAPASPFVSSPSPLFMSEIEYEDMTWEGEYPPSKVLGPIMSKMPSGLLGMLSAVSLAICVYSCAQSGVLQQEPGAMANGSWVKWYYVLGGFGGPLAWGMHVASWIQRKNGM
;
A
#
# COMPACT_ATOMS: atom_id res chain seq x y z
N MET A 1 13.13 -35.79 -0.37
CA MET A 1 12.75 -35.36 1.00
C MET A 1 13.18 -33.93 1.36
N GLN A 2 14.33 -33.42 0.89
CA GLN A 2 14.85 -32.08 1.26
C GLN A 2 13.98 -30.91 0.75
N LYS A 3 13.47 -30.98 -0.50
CA LYS A 3 12.58 -29.96 -1.09
C LYS A 3 11.28 -29.72 -0.26
N ILE A 4 10.71 -30.79 0.31
CA ILE A 4 9.49 -30.72 1.15
C ILE A 4 9.79 -30.07 2.52
N LYS A 5 10.99 -30.29 3.06
CA LYS A 5 11.42 -29.72 4.35
C LYS A 5 11.66 -28.21 4.23
N VAL A 6 12.27 -27.77 3.12
CA VAL A 6 12.49 -26.35 2.80
C VAL A 6 11.19 -25.62 2.52
N ALA A 7 10.28 -26.20 1.72
CA ALA A 7 8.97 -25.61 1.46
C ALA A 7 8.13 -25.42 2.73
N LYS A 8 8.14 -26.40 3.63
CA LYS A 8 7.45 -26.30 4.94
C LYS A 8 8.09 -25.27 5.87
N GLY A 9 9.43 -25.15 5.88
CA GLY A 9 10.12 -24.12 6.66
C GLY A 9 9.83 -22.71 6.15
N MET A 10 9.81 -22.53 4.83
CA MET A 10 9.58 -21.24 4.20
C MET A 10 8.11 -20.78 4.32
N LEU A 11 7.15 -21.70 4.18
CA LEU A 11 5.74 -21.42 4.45
C LEU A 11 5.51 -20.95 5.89
N ARG A 12 6.19 -21.59 6.86
CA ARG A 12 6.14 -21.18 8.28
C ARG A 12 6.76 -19.80 8.49
N SER A 13 7.89 -19.49 7.86
CA SER A 13 8.50 -18.16 7.96
C SER A 13 7.63 -17.06 7.34
N VAL A 14 6.96 -17.33 6.21
CA VAL A 14 6.03 -16.38 5.60
C VAL A 14 4.80 -16.14 6.49
N LEU A 15 4.23 -17.20 7.06
CA LEU A 15 3.15 -17.11 8.05
C LEU A 15 3.58 -16.34 9.31
N LEU A 16 4.80 -16.57 9.80
CA LEU A 16 5.35 -15.85 10.94
C LEU A 16 5.56 -14.36 10.64
N CYS A 17 6.15 -14.01 9.50
CA CYS A 17 6.35 -12.61 9.11
C CYS A 17 5.04 -11.87 8.91
N THR A 18 4.02 -12.52 8.33
CA THR A 18 2.69 -11.91 8.16
C THR A 18 1.97 -11.73 9.50
N LEU A 19 2.06 -12.69 10.43
CA LEU A 19 1.51 -12.55 11.78
C LEU A 19 2.24 -11.48 12.61
N LEU A 20 3.57 -11.38 12.49
CA LEU A 20 4.36 -10.37 13.18
C LEU A 20 4.05 -8.96 12.65
N ALA A 21 3.94 -8.81 11.32
CA ALA A 21 3.56 -7.55 10.68
C ALA A 21 2.13 -7.13 11.05
N ALA A 22 1.17 -8.05 11.06
CA ALA A 22 -0.18 -7.79 11.53
C ALA A 22 -0.17 -7.30 12.99
N SER A 23 0.64 -7.91 13.85
CA SER A 23 0.77 -7.51 15.26
C SER A 23 1.30 -6.07 15.42
N SER A 24 2.22 -5.64 14.56
CA SER A 24 2.75 -4.26 14.59
C SER A 24 1.75 -3.19 14.11
N ALA A 25 0.76 -3.59 13.31
CA ALA A 25 -0.31 -2.69 12.86
C ALA A 25 -1.38 -2.42 13.94
N PHE A 26 -1.46 -3.27 14.98
CA PHE A 26 -2.41 -3.13 16.09
C PHE A 26 -1.83 -2.42 17.33
N MET A 27 -0.61 -1.90 17.26
CA MET A 27 -0.12 -0.93 18.25
C MET A 27 -0.81 0.43 17.98
N VAL A 28 -2.06 0.52 18.42
CA VAL A 28 -2.82 1.75 18.61
C VAL A 28 -2.20 2.46 19.82
N PRO A 29 -1.53 3.62 19.66
CA PRO A 29 -1.37 4.49 20.81
C PRO A 29 -2.76 5.03 21.13
N THR A 30 -3.35 4.54 22.22
CA THR A 30 -4.49 5.17 22.88
C THR A 30 -4.03 6.54 23.39
N SER A 31 -3.99 7.54 22.52
CA SER A 31 -3.74 8.92 22.92
C SER A 31 -5.04 9.71 22.81
N SER A 32 -5.76 9.69 23.93
CA SER A 32 -6.86 10.59 24.22
C SER A 32 -6.35 12.04 24.20
N ARG A 33 -6.92 12.88 23.33
CA ARG A 33 -7.38 14.24 23.71
C ARG A 33 -8.09 14.92 22.55
N ALA A 34 -9.41 15.01 22.69
CA ALA A 34 -10.19 16.07 22.09
C ALA A 34 -9.72 17.42 22.66
N VAL A 35 -9.39 18.35 21.79
CA VAL A 35 -9.39 19.79 22.11
C VAL A 35 -10.11 20.49 20.98
N ALA A 36 -11.40 20.73 21.23
CA ALA A 36 -12.23 21.64 20.48
C ALA A 36 -11.71 23.07 20.70
N PHE A 37 -11.39 23.76 19.61
CA PHE A 37 -11.36 25.22 19.59
C PHE A 37 -12.02 25.69 18.29
N ALA A 38 -13.29 26.06 18.41
CA ALA A 38 -13.96 26.92 17.44
C ALA A 38 -13.49 28.37 17.66
N PRO A 39 -13.43 29.17 16.59
CA PRO A 39 -13.96 30.52 16.66
C PRO A 39 -15.03 30.74 15.59
N LYS A 40 -16.12 31.34 16.08
CA LYS A 40 -17.34 31.77 15.42
C LYS A 40 -17.12 33.14 14.78
N THR A 41 -17.28 33.28 13.46
CA THR A 41 -17.64 34.53 12.80
C THR A 41 -18.31 34.28 11.45
N ALA A 42 -19.59 34.64 11.36
CA ALA A 42 -20.33 35.04 10.15
C ALA A 42 -20.76 36.51 10.37
N PRO A 43 -21.27 37.30 9.39
CA PRO A 43 -21.77 36.93 8.06
C PRO A 43 -21.40 37.90 6.90
N ALA A 44 -21.58 37.49 5.63
CA ALA A 44 -21.89 38.39 4.52
C ALA A 44 -22.59 37.67 3.33
N SER A 45 -23.72 38.26 2.94
CA SER A 45 -24.73 38.00 1.89
C SER A 45 -24.33 37.32 0.55
N PRO A 46 -25.29 36.73 -0.20
CA PRO A 46 -25.03 35.84 -1.34
C PRO A 46 -24.90 36.62 -2.66
N PHE A 47 -23.92 36.25 -3.48
CA PHE A 47 -23.95 36.54 -4.91
C PHE A 47 -24.24 35.25 -5.66
N VAL A 48 -25.49 35.09 -6.06
CA VAL A 48 -25.94 34.06 -7.00
C VAL A 48 -25.37 34.43 -8.36
N SER A 49 -24.35 33.71 -8.81
CA SER A 49 -23.92 33.72 -10.20
C SER A 49 -24.10 32.32 -10.75
N SER A 50 -25.20 32.11 -11.47
CA SER A 50 -25.37 30.94 -12.35
C SER A 50 -24.75 31.27 -13.71
N PRO A 51 -23.64 30.63 -14.09
CA PRO A 51 -23.39 30.31 -15.48
C PRO A 51 -23.80 28.85 -15.72
N SER A 52 -24.74 28.66 -16.66
CA SER A 52 -25.12 27.36 -17.20
C SER A 52 -23.90 26.56 -17.69
N PRO A 53 -23.94 25.21 -17.64
CA PRO A 53 -22.79 24.38 -17.90
C PRO A 53 -22.51 24.34 -19.40
N LEU A 54 -21.48 25.05 -19.84
CA LEU A 54 -20.87 24.78 -21.13
C LEU A 54 -20.00 23.54 -20.94
N PHE A 55 -20.41 22.45 -21.58
CA PHE A 55 -19.80 21.13 -21.56
C PHE A 55 -18.41 21.18 -22.21
N MET A 56 -17.46 21.77 -21.50
CA MET A 56 -16.03 21.52 -21.63
C MET A 56 -15.69 20.67 -20.42
N SER A 57 -15.33 19.41 -20.64
CA SER A 57 -14.71 18.60 -19.59
C SER A 57 -13.37 19.25 -19.27
N GLU A 58 -13.41 20.18 -18.33
CA GLU A 58 -12.28 20.66 -17.58
C GLU A 58 -11.59 19.41 -17.04
N ILE A 59 -10.36 19.14 -17.50
CA ILE A 59 -9.48 18.27 -16.73
C ILE A 59 -9.25 19.07 -15.45
N GLU A 60 -10.10 18.85 -14.44
CA GLU A 60 -9.86 19.31 -13.08
C GLU A 60 -8.53 18.69 -12.67
N TYR A 61 -7.45 19.42 -12.92
CA TYR A 61 -6.18 19.20 -12.24
C TYR A 61 -6.46 19.55 -10.79
N GLU A 62 -6.99 18.58 -10.04
CA GLU A 62 -7.08 18.71 -8.59
C GLU A 62 -5.69 19.09 -8.08
N ASP A 63 -5.61 20.24 -7.42
CA ASP A 63 -4.37 20.72 -6.84
C ASP A 63 -3.81 19.64 -5.90
N MET A 64 -2.61 19.13 -6.18
CA MET A 64 -1.93 18.09 -5.40
C MET A 64 -0.94 18.68 -4.41
N THR A 65 -0.80 20.00 -4.35
CA THR A 65 0.02 20.64 -3.32
C THR A 65 -0.59 20.38 -1.94
N TRP A 66 0.29 20.24 -0.95
CA TRP A 66 -0.11 20.05 0.43
C TRP A 66 0.92 20.70 1.34
N GLU A 67 0.44 21.23 2.45
CA GLU A 67 1.24 21.85 3.49
C GLU A 67 1.12 21.02 4.78
N GLY A 68 2.21 20.89 5.54
CA GLY A 68 2.22 20.17 6.83
C GLY A 68 3.14 18.94 6.88
N GLU A 69 2.79 17.94 7.70
CA GLU A 69 3.60 16.71 7.91
C GLU A 69 3.19 15.53 7.01
N TYR A 70 1.92 15.43 6.61
CA TYR A 70 1.40 14.33 5.78
C TYR A 70 0.47 14.85 4.66
N PRO A 71 0.47 14.20 3.49
CA PRO A 71 -0.39 14.58 2.38
C PRO A 71 -1.85 14.15 2.61
N PRO A 72 -2.82 14.84 1.98
CA PRO A 72 -4.22 14.43 2.00
C PRO A 72 -4.44 13.14 1.20
N SER A 73 -5.46 12.35 1.55
CA SER A 73 -5.74 11.05 0.91
C SER A 73 -5.96 11.10 -0.61
N LYS A 74 -6.28 12.27 -1.19
CA LYS A 74 -6.45 12.45 -2.65
C LYS A 74 -5.20 12.10 -3.47
N VAL A 75 -4.00 12.24 -2.89
CA VAL A 75 -2.73 11.89 -3.58
C VAL A 75 -2.61 10.39 -3.86
N LEU A 76 -3.40 9.56 -3.18
CA LEU A 76 -3.44 8.11 -3.39
C LEU A 76 -4.29 7.72 -4.60
N GLY A 77 -4.92 8.69 -5.26
CA GLY A 77 -5.84 8.45 -6.37
C GLY A 77 -7.21 7.92 -5.92
N PRO A 78 -8.12 7.67 -6.86
CA PRO A 78 -9.55 7.51 -6.57
C PRO A 78 -9.91 6.24 -5.80
N ILE A 79 -9.05 5.21 -5.84
CA ILE A 79 -9.29 3.90 -5.21
C ILE A 79 -8.64 3.84 -3.83
N MET A 80 -7.32 4.06 -3.75
CA MET A 80 -6.59 3.93 -2.48
C MET A 80 -6.98 5.00 -1.46
N SER A 81 -7.48 6.17 -1.91
CA SER A 81 -8.02 7.23 -1.05
C SER A 81 -9.22 6.81 -0.20
N LYS A 82 -9.92 5.72 -0.56
CA LYS A 82 -11.11 5.22 0.16
C LYS A 82 -10.84 3.95 0.97
N MET A 83 -9.64 3.37 0.85
CA MET A 83 -9.30 2.14 1.56
C MET A 83 -8.77 2.43 2.96
N PRO A 84 -9.19 1.67 4.00
CA PRO A 84 -8.73 1.87 5.36
C PRO A 84 -7.25 1.51 5.51
N SER A 85 -6.55 2.18 6.42
CA SER A 85 -5.10 2.05 6.60
C SER A 85 -4.68 0.60 6.91
N GLY A 86 -5.44 -0.10 7.74
CA GLY A 86 -5.17 -1.50 8.10
C GLY A 86 -5.21 -2.46 6.91
N LEU A 87 -6.17 -2.29 6.00
CA LEU A 87 -6.29 -3.14 4.81
C LEU A 87 -5.08 -2.95 3.88
N LEU A 88 -4.70 -1.70 3.62
CA LEU A 88 -3.52 -1.38 2.81
C LEU A 88 -2.23 -1.93 3.42
N GLY A 89 -2.10 -1.86 4.75
CA GLY A 89 -0.96 -2.42 5.48
C GLY A 89 -0.87 -3.94 5.36
N MET A 90 -2.01 -4.64 5.48
CA MET A 90 -2.06 -6.09 5.27
C MET A 90 -1.71 -6.49 3.83
N LEU A 91 -2.27 -5.79 2.84
CA LEU A 91 -1.98 -6.04 1.42
C LEU A 91 -0.50 -5.80 1.11
N SER A 92 0.10 -4.75 1.67
CA SER A 92 1.54 -4.51 1.58
C SER A 92 2.36 -5.69 2.09
N ALA A 93 2.04 -6.21 3.28
CA ALA A 93 2.74 -7.35 3.86
C ALA A 93 2.61 -8.62 3.00
N VAL A 94 1.42 -8.88 2.45
CA VAL A 94 1.19 -10.00 1.52
C VAL A 94 2.01 -9.85 0.25
N SER A 95 2.03 -8.66 -0.37
CA SER A 95 2.84 -8.40 -1.56
C SER A 95 4.33 -8.54 -1.29
N LEU A 96 4.82 -8.10 -0.12
CA LEU A 96 6.20 -8.29 0.28
C LEU A 96 6.54 -9.78 0.44
N ALA A 97 5.66 -10.55 1.08
CA ALA A 97 5.84 -11.99 1.24
C ALA A 97 5.91 -12.73 -0.10
N ILE A 98 5.04 -12.38 -1.03
CA ILE A 98 5.04 -12.94 -2.40
C ILE A 98 6.34 -12.59 -3.12
N CYS A 99 6.82 -11.35 -2.99
CA CYS A 99 8.10 -10.91 -3.57
C CYS A 99 9.27 -11.72 -3.01
N VAL A 100 9.40 -11.82 -1.68
CA VAL A 100 10.47 -12.59 -1.03
C VAL A 100 10.43 -14.06 -1.44
N TYR A 101 9.24 -14.67 -1.43
CA TYR A 101 9.06 -16.06 -1.88
C TYR A 101 9.53 -16.25 -3.33
N SER A 102 9.16 -15.33 -4.21
CA SER A 102 9.44 -15.42 -5.64
C SER A 102 10.93 -15.24 -5.95
N CYS A 103 11.59 -14.30 -5.28
CA CYS A 103 13.04 -14.12 -5.37
C CYS A 103 13.79 -15.34 -4.83
N ALA A 104 13.38 -15.87 -3.67
CA ALA A 104 14.01 -17.04 -3.08
C ALA A 104 13.87 -18.29 -3.96
N GLN A 105 12.68 -18.56 -4.50
CA GLN A 105 12.46 -19.70 -5.39
C GLN A 105 13.16 -19.55 -6.74
N SER A 106 13.23 -18.34 -7.28
CA SER A 106 14.04 -18.07 -8.48
C SER A 106 15.51 -18.38 -8.22
N GLY A 107 16.04 -18.01 -7.04
CA GLY A 107 17.40 -18.34 -6.63
C GLY A 107 17.66 -19.86 -6.53
N VAL A 108 16.69 -20.63 -6.04
CA VAL A 108 16.80 -22.11 -6.03
C VAL A 108 16.82 -22.68 -7.45
N LEU A 109 15.99 -22.16 -8.36
CA LEU A 109 15.97 -22.62 -9.75
C LEU A 109 17.26 -22.28 -10.50
N GLN A 110 17.90 -21.15 -10.18
CA GLN A 110 19.20 -20.80 -10.75
C GLN A 110 20.31 -21.79 -10.36
N GLN A 111 20.16 -22.47 -9.21
CA GLN A 111 21.11 -23.50 -8.76
C GLN A 111 20.88 -24.87 -9.43
N GLU A 112 19.77 -25.06 -10.16
CA GLU A 112 19.53 -26.34 -10.83
C GLU A 112 20.48 -26.52 -12.03
N PRO A 113 21.11 -27.70 -12.19
CA PRO A 113 22.05 -27.95 -13.28
C PRO A 113 21.43 -27.69 -14.66
N GLY A 114 22.08 -26.85 -15.46
CA GLY A 114 21.63 -26.51 -16.81
C GLY A 114 20.51 -25.47 -16.87
N ALA A 115 19.91 -25.07 -15.74
CA ALA A 115 18.80 -24.12 -15.74
C ALA A 115 19.20 -22.71 -16.17
N MET A 116 20.41 -22.27 -15.81
CA MET A 116 20.98 -20.98 -16.22
C MET A 116 21.32 -20.93 -17.72
N ALA A 117 21.72 -22.06 -18.32
CA ALA A 117 22.18 -22.11 -19.70
C ALA A 117 21.04 -21.93 -20.71
N ASN A 118 19.83 -22.39 -20.39
CA ASN A 118 18.66 -22.32 -21.26
C ASN A 118 17.58 -21.34 -20.76
N GLY A 119 17.83 -20.64 -19.65
CA GLY A 119 16.86 -19.71 -19.05
C GLY A 119 15.61 -20.37 -18.44
N SER A 120 15.59 -21.69 -18.28
CA SER A 120 14.44 -22.42 -17.75
C SER A 120 14.09 -22.10 -16.30
N TRP A 121 15.00 -21.44 -15.57
CA TRP A 121 14.79 -20.91 -14.22
C TRP A 121 13.81 -19.72 -14.18
N VAL A 122 13.63 -19.01 -15.30
CA VAL A 122 12.70 -17.88 -15.39
C VAL A 122 11.28 -18.41 -15.47
N LYS A 123 10.49 -18.17 -14.41
CA LYS A 123 9.06 -18.50 -14.36
C LYS A 123 8.24 -17.22 -14.29
N TRP A 124 7.25 -17.09 -15.16
CA TRP A 124 6.40 -15.89 -15.24
C TRP A 124 5.77 -15.52 -13.89
N TYR A 125 5.35 -16.51 -13.09
CA TYR A 125 4.74 -16.27 -11.79
C TYR A 125 5.74 -15.77 -10.74
N TYR A 126 7.02 -16.17 -10.82
CA TYR A 126 8.06 -15.61 -9.96
C TYR A 126 8.48 -14.21 -10.40
N VAL A 127 8.44 -13.93 -11.70
CA VAL A 127 8.65 -12.57 -12.22
C VAL A 127 7.52 -11.64 -11.75
N LEU A 128 6.26 -12.05 -11.91
CA LEU A 128 5.10 -11.29 -11.39
C LEU A 128 5.17 -11.11 -9.88
N GLY A 129 5.55 -12.15 -9.15
CA GLY A 129 5.72 -12.05 -7.71
C GLY A 129 6.84 -11.08 -7.31
N GLY A 130 7.92 -11.00 -8.09
CA GLY A 130 9.00 -10.01 -7.92
C GLY A 130 8.53 -8.57 -8.08
N PHE A 131 7.56 -8.29 -8.96
CA PHE A 131 6.90 -6.98 -9.04
C PHE A 131 6.05 -6.64 -7.80
N GLY A 132 5.84 -7.59 -6.90
CA GLY A 132 5.24 -7.35 -5.59
C GLY A 132 6.06 -6.43 -4.68
N GLY A 133 7.37 -6.28 -4.90
CA GLY A 133 8.23 -5.40 -4.09
C GLY A 133 7.84 -3.91 -4.16
N PRO A 134 7.83 -3.30 -5.36
CA PRO A 134 7.34 -1.92 -5.53
C PRO A 134 5.90 -1.72 -5.05
N LEU A 135 5.02 -2.71 -5.28
CA LEU A 135 3.63 -2.67 -4.80
C LEU A 135 3.56 -2.70 -3.27
N ALA A 136 4.35 -3.53 -2.61
CA ALA A 136 4.41 -3.60 -1.16
C ALA A 136 4.85 -2.26 -0.56
N TRP A 137 5.88 -1.63 -1.13
CA TRP A 137 6.32 -0.31 -0.69
C TRP A 137 5.22 0.74 -0.90
N GLY A 138 4.62 0.80 -2.08
CA GLY A 138 3.55 1.76 -2.38
C GLY A 138 2.34 1.61 -1.45
N MET A 139 1.89 0.38 -1.19
CA MET A 139 0.77 0.12 -0.28
C MET A 139 1.13 0.38 1.19
N HIS A 140 2.39 0.19 1.59
CA HIS A 140 2.86 0.55 2.93
C HIS A 140 2.81 2.07 3.13
N VAL A 141 3.31 2.83 2.16
CA VAL A 141 3.25 4.30 2.17
C VAL A 141 1.79 4.78 2.16
N ALA A 142 0.93 4.18 1.35
CA ALA A 142 -0.49 4.50 1.32
C ALA A 142 -1.18 4.19 2.66
N SER A 143 -0.85 3.08 3.32
CA SER A 143 -1.34 2.75 4.67
C SER A 143 -0.94 3.81 5.70
N TRP A 144 0.31 4.30 5.64
CA TRP A 144 0.78 5.39 6.51
C TRP A 144 0.02 6.70 6.26
N ILE A 145 -0.18 7.08 5.00
CA ILE A 145 -0.97 8.28 4.63
C ILE A 145 -2.39 8.16 5.18
N GLN A 146 -3.05 7.01 5.00
CA GLN A 146 -4.42 6.82 5.49
C GLN A 146 -4.50 6.85 7.01
N ARG A 147 -3.52 6.25 7.70
CA ARG A 147 -3.45 6.29 9.16
C ARG A 147 -3.33 7.72 9.69
N LYS A 148 -2.53 8.57 9.02
CA LYS A 148 -2.36 9.99 9.38
C LYS A 148 -3.63 10.81 9.09
N ASN A 149 -4.37 10.45 8.05
CA ASN A 149 -5.66 11.07 7.70
C ASN A 149 -6.85 10.52 8.52
N GLY A 150 -6.64 9.65 9.51
CA GLY A 150 -7.69 9.14 10.39
C GLY A 150 -8.55 8.03 9.78
N MET A 151 -8.02 7.31 8.79
CA MET A 151 -8.66 6.18 8.10
C MET A 151 -8.02 4.81 8.42
#